data_AF-A0A3S1H7P1-F1
#
_entry.id   AF-A0A3S1H7P1-F1
#
_cell.length_a   1.000
_cell.length_b   1.000
_cell.length_c   1.000
_cell.angle_alpha   90.00
_cell.angle_beta   90.00
_cell.angle_gamma   90.00
#
_symmetry.space_group_name_H-M   'P 1'
#
loop_
_entity.id
_entity.type
_entity.pdbx_description
1 polymer ?
#
loop_
_entity_poly.entity_id
_entity_poly.type
_entity_poly.pdbx_seq_one_letter_code
_entity_poly.pdbx_strand_id
1 'polypeptide(L)' 'MDMLDEPAEKPKDDADVRVGRRVRALRLERNLSLADLAAKAGVSIGALSQIERGMSSLR' A
#
# COMPACT_ATOMS: atom_id res chain seq x y z
N MET A 1 17.59 13.59 26.25
CA MET A 1 16.39 14.13 25.59
C MET A 1 16.13 13.21 24.42
N ASP A 2 15.12 12.36 24.51
CA ASP A 2 14.83 11.29 23.54
C ASP A 2 14.71 11.86 22.13
N MET A 3 15.71 11.60 21.29
CA MET A 3 15.56 11.73 19.85
C MET A 3 14.79 10.49 19.39
N LEU A 4 13.47 10.64 19.37
CA LEU A 4 12.50 9.67 18.90
C LEU A 4 12.94 9.09 17.55
N ASP A 5 12.91 7.76 17.48
CA ASP A 5 13.03 6.95 16.27
C ASP A 5 12.34 7.62 15.07
N GLU A 6 13.12 8.13 14.12
CA GLU A 6 12.62 8.36 12.77
C GLU A 6 12.45 6.97 12.13
N PRO A 7 11.22 6.52 11.79
CA PRO A 7 11.05 5.28 11.09
C PRO A 7 11.67 5.48 9.70
N ALA A 8 12.83 4.85 9.46
CA ALA A 8 13.48 4.84 8.17
C ALA A 8 12.52 4.28 7.11
N GLU A 9 11.85 5.17 6.36
CA GLU A 9 11.09 4.78 5.17
C GLU A 9 12.06 4.06 4.24
N LYS A 10 11.87 2.75 4.06
CA LYS A 10 12.64 1.99 3.08
C LYS A 10 12.51 2.69 1.71
N PRO A 11 13.61 2.82 0.93
CA PRO A 11 13.55 3.43 -0.38
C PRO A 11 12.48 2.73 -1.22
N LYS A 12 11.53 3.52 -1.72
CA LYS A 12 10.40 3.07 -2.52
C LYS A 12 10.95 2.53 -3.83
N ASP A 13 10.87 1.22 -4.04
CA ASP A 13 11.26 0.61 -5.32
C ASP A 13 10.30 1.15 -6.41
N ASP A 14 10.84 1.67 -7.51
CA ASP A 14 10.05 2.19 -8.63
C ASP A 14 9.06 1.13 -9.14
N ALA A 15 9.40 -0.16 -9.03
CA ALA A 15 8.50 -1.25 -9.35
C ALA A 15 7.29 -1.30 -8.41
N ASP A 16 7.53 -1.20 -7.10
CA ASP A 16 6.49 -1.28 -6.06
C ASP A 16 5.53 -0.09 -6.17
N VAL A 17 6.05 1.09 -6.48
CA VAL A 17 5.25 2.30 -6.72
C VAL A 17 4.35 2.13 -7.95
N ARG A 18 4.86 1.58 -9.06
CA ARG A 18 4.05 1.34 -10.27
C ARG A 18 2.93 0.32 -10.00
N VAL A 19 3.25 -0.77 -9.30
CA VAL A 19 2.26 -1.79 -8.92
C VAL A 19 1.19 -1.19 -8.01
N GLY A 20 1.58 -0.46 -6.97
CA GLY A 20 0.67 0.20 -6.05
C GLY A 20 -0.31 1.15 -6.75
N ARG A 21 0.19 1.99 -7.67
CA ARG A 21 -0.67 2.87 -8.48
C ARG A 21 -1.66 2.08 -9.35
N ARG A 22 -1.23 0.99 -9.96
CA ARG A 22 -2.10 0.14 -10.78
C ARG A 22 -3.19 -0.54 -9.95
N VAL A 23 -2.86 -1.05 -8.77
CA VAL A 23 -3.83 -1.61 -7.83
C VAL A 23 -4.89 -0.57 -7.45
N ARG A 24 -4.45 0.66 -7.11
CA ARG A 24 -5.36 1.76 -6.79
C ARG A 24 -6.30 2.10 -7.95
N ALA A 25 -5.78 2.18 -9.18
CA ALA A 25 -6.59 2.47 -10.36
C ALA A 25 -7.69 1.41 -10.56
N LEU A 26 -7.30 0.13 -10.55
CA LEU A 26 -8.22 -1.00 -10.69
C LEU A 26 -9.27 -1.09 -9.58
N ARG A 27 -8.93 -0.63 -8.37
CA ARG A 27 -9.87 -0.54 -7.25
C ARG A 27 -10.93 0.52 -7.49
N LEU A 28 -10.50 1.72 -7.91
CA LEU A 28 -11.38 2.85 -8.17
C LEU A 28 -12.28 2.61 -9.40
N GLU A 29 -11.74 2.01 -10.47
CA GLU A 29 -12.51 1.59 -11.65
C GLU A 29 -13.66 0.62 -11.29
N ARG A 30 -13.48 -0.18 -10.24
CA ARG A 30 -14.51 -1.10 -9.71
C ARG A 30 -15.38 -0.49 -8.62
N ASN A 31 -15.25 0.81 -8.32
CA ASN A 31 -15.93 1.50 -7.22
C ASN A 31 -15.78 0.80 -5.86
N LEU A 32 -14.62 0.17 -5.62
CA LEU A 32 -14.34 -0.51 -4.35
C LEU A 32 -13.68 0.44 -3.36
N SER A 33 -14.12 0.41 -2.10
CA SER A 33 -13.35 1.05 -1.03
C SER A 33 -12.09 0.23 -0.74
N LEU A 34 -11.14 0.85 -0.01
CA LEU A 34 -9.98 0.12 0.49
C LEU A 34 -10.41 -1.08 1.36
N ALA A 35 -11.46 -0.93 2.16
CA ALA A 35 -12.00 -2.00 2.98
C ALA A 35 -12.54 -3.17 2.14
N ASP A 36 -13.28 -2.87 1.06
CA ASP A 36 -13.86 -3.89 0.20
C ASP A 36 -12.79 -4.70 -0.53
N LEU A 37 -11.77 -4.02 -1.08
CA LEU A 37 -10.68 -4.72 -1.77
C LEU A 37 -9.82 -5.51 -0.78
N ALA A 38 -9.53 -4.95 0.40
CA ALA A 38 -8.76 -5.64 1.44
C ALA A 38 -9.46 -6.94 1.89
N ALA A 39 -10.77 -6.87 2.14
CA ALA A 39 -11.58 -8.03 2.50
C ALA A 39 -11.60 -9.09 1.39
N LYS A 40 -11.75 -8.68 0.12
CA LYS A 40 -11.72 -9.58 -1.04
C LYS A 40 -10.36 -10.23 -1.27
N ALA A 41 -9.27 -9.51 -0.99
CA ALA A 41 -7.90 -9.98 -1.17
C ALA A 41 -7.35 -10.74 0.04
N GLY A 42 -8.09 -10.81 1.15
CA GLY A 42 -7.62 -11.48 2.37
C GLY A 42 -6.45 -10.76 3.05
N VAL A 43 -6.32 -9.44 2.87
CA VAL A 43 -5.26 -8.63 3.47
C VAL A 43 -5.85 -7.57 4.40
N SER A 44 -5.03 -7.00 5.28
CA SER A 44 -5.47 -5.88 6.10
C SER A 44 -5.59 -4.59 5.26
N ILE A 45 -6.51 -3.70 5.65
CA ILE A 45 -6.68 -2.36 5.04
C ILE A 45 -5.36 -1.58 5.09
N GLY A 46 -4.65 -1.68 6.22
CA GLY A 46 -3.34 -1.07 6.42
C GLY A 46 -2.32 -1.59 5.39
N ALA A 47 -2.21 -2.91 5.22
CA ALA A 47 -1.32 -3.51 4.23
C ALA A 47 -1.66 -3.05 2.81
N LEU A 48 -2.94 -3.08 2.42
CA LEU A 48 -3.38 -2.60 1.11
C LEU A 48 -3.05 -1.11 0.89
N SER A 49 -3.22 -0.28 1.92
CA SER A 49 -2.87 1.14 1.88
C SER A 49 -1.36 1.37 1.72
N GLN A 50 -0.52 0.54 2.35
CA GLN A 50 0.93 0.58 2.17
C GLN A 50 1.32 0.16 0.74
N ILE A 51 0.67 -0.88 0.20
CA ILE A 51 0.85 -1.36 -1.18
C ILE A 51 0.48 -0.27 -2.19
N GLU A 52 -0.69 0.37 -2.06
CA GLU A 52 -1.12 1.45 -2.98
C GLU A 52 -0.15 2.65 -3.00
N ARG A 53 0.60 2.86 -1.92
CA ARG A 53 1.59 3.93 -1.78
C ARG A 53 3.01 3.47 -2.17
N GLY A 54 3.19 2.23 -2.58
CA GLY A 54 4.49 1.65 -2.94
C GLY A 54 5.44 1.49 -1.75
N MET A 55 4.90 1.42 -0.52
CA MET A 55 5.68 1.29 0.71
C MET A 55 5.87 -0.18 1.15
N SER A 56 5.18 -1.11 0.51
CA SER A 56 5.33 -2.53 0.77
C SER A 56 5.06 -3.32 -0.50
N SER A 57 6.01 -4.17 -0.89
CA SER A 57 5.77 -5.23 -1.87
C SER A 57 5.38 -6.51 -1.15
N LEU A 58 4.42 -7.23 -1.71
CA LEU A 58 4.22 -8.66 -1.43
C LEU A 58 5.43 -9.41 -2.04
N ARG A 59 6.58 -9.40 -1.36
CA ARG A 59 7.71 -10.29 -1.65
C ARG A 59 7.75 -11.37 -0.57
#